data_AF-A0A1V2IUP0-F1
#
_entry.id   AF-A0A1V2IUP0-F1
#
_cell.length_a   1.000
_cell.length_b   1.000
_cell.length_c   1.000
_cell.angle_alpha   90.00
_cell.angle_beta   90.00
_cell.angle_gamma   90.00
#
_symmetry.space_group_name_H-M   'P 1'
#
loop_
_entity.id
_entity.type
_entity.pdbx_description
1 polymer ?
#
loop_
_entity_poly.entity_id
_entity_poly.type
_entity_poly.pdbx_seq_one_letter_code
_entity_poly.pdbx_strand_id
1 'polypeptide(L)' 'MGGDELTFLICPQCGDERGFEQPPCSDGHGADCPDRACVDCGTAVFLNPGQPDSPAARVSAREPEPSGGSAHQQRLRRVA' A
#
# COMPACT_ATOMS: atom_id res chain seq x y z
N MET A 1 -21.62 14.77 25.86
CA MET A 1 -20.28 14.33 25.39
C MET A 1 -20.52 13.27 24.32
N GLY A 2 -20.98 13.71 23.15
CA GLY A 2 -21.24 12.82 22.00
C GLY A 2 -19.96 12.75 21.20
N GLY A 3 -19.17 11.72 21.47
CA GLY A 3 -18.08 11.28 20.62
C GLY A 3 -18.35 9.81 20.39
N ASP A 4 -19.31 9.54 19.51
CA ASP A 4 -19.24 8.36 18.65
C ASP A 4 -17.77 8.09 18.30
N GLU A 5 -17.30 6.86 18.51
CA GLU A 5 -15.91 6.45 18.32
C GLU A 5 -15.60 6.36 16.81
N LEU A 6 -15.89 7.43 16.07
CA LEU A 6 -15.68 7.54 14.65
C LEU A 6 -14.18 7.62 14.41
N THR A 7 -13.70 6.61 13.70
CA THR A 7 -12.34 6.60 13.20
C THR A 7 -12.30 7.48 11.96
N PHE A 8 -11.40 8.46 11.91
CA PHE A 8 -11.24 9.33 10.74
C PHE A 8 -10.26 8.70 9.75
N LEU A 9 -10.71 8.49 8.50
CA LEU A 9 -9.95 7.86 7.42
C LEU A 9 -10.21 8.57 6.09
N ILE A 10 -9.29 8.42 5.13
CA ILE A 10 -9.54 8.88 3.76
C ILE A 10 -10.56 7.97 3.09
N CYS A 11 -11.71 8.54 2.73
CA CYS A 11 -12.73 7.82 1.99
C CYS A 11 -12.36 7.79 0.49
N PRO A 12 -12.21 6.61 -0.14
CA PRO A 12 -11.86 6.51 -1.55
C PRO A 12 -12.99 7.00 -2.48
N GLN A 13 -14.23 7.04 -2.00
CA GLN A 13 -15.37 7.54 -2.77
C GLN A 13 -15.54 9.07 -2.63
N CYS A 14 -15.35 9.62 -1.44
CA CYS A 14 -15.46 11.07 -1.23
C CYS A 14 -14.17 11.81 -1.64
N GLY A 15 -13.01 11.17 -1.52
CA GLY A 15 -11.70 11.76 -1.81
C GLY A 15 -11.08 12.57 -0.66
N ASP A 16 -11.72 12.61 0.51
CA ASP A 16 -11.25 13.36 1.68
C ASP A 16 -11.34 12.51 2.96
N GLU A 17 -10.83 13.07 4.05
CA GLU A 17 -10.98 12.53 5.39
C GLU A 17 -12.44 12.61 5.86
N ARG A 18 -12.99 11.47 6.27
CA ARG A 18 -14.38 11.33 6.74
C ARG A 18 -14.41 10.48 8.01
N GLY A 19 -15.45 10.65 8.81
CA GLY A 19 -15.71 9.77 9.95
C GLY A 19 -16.22 8.41 9.49
N PHE A 20 -15.71 7.35 10.10
CA PHE A 20 -16.14 5.98 9.85
C PHE A 20 -16.66 5.33 11.12
N GLU A 21 -17.85 4.75 11.03
CA GLU A 21 -18.45 3.94 12.09
C GLU A 21 -18.19 2.45 11.86
N GLN A 22 -18.22 1.65 12.92
CA GLN A 22 -18.19 0.20 12.81
C GLN A 22 -19.63 -0.31 12.63
N PRO A 23 -19.98 -0.89 11.47
CA PRO A 23 -21.29 -1.48 11.29
C PRO A 23 -21.46 -2.75 12.14
N PRO A 24 -22.71 -3.17 12.43
CA PRO A 24 -22.97 -4.41 13.16
C PRO A 24 -22.38 -5.61 12.42
N CYS A 25 -21.31 -6.15 12.99
CA CYS A 25 -20.51 -7.21 12.39
C CYS A 25 -21.17 -8.57 12.66
N SER A 26 -21.82 -9.16 11.65
CA SER A 26 -22.47 -10.48 11.76
C SER A 26 -21.47 -11.64 11.87
N ASP A 27 -20.20 -11.39 11.58
CA ASP A 27 -19.12 -12.38 11.58
C ASP A 27 -18.62 -12.72 13.01
N GLY A 28 -19.13 -12.03 14.03
CA GLY A 28 -18.83 -12.34 15.44
C GLY A 28 -17.60 -11.65 16.01
N HIS A 29 -16.99 -10.72 15.28
CA HIS A 29 -15.82 -9.96 15.72
C HIS A 29 -16.12 -8.88 16.77
N GLY A 30 -17.40 -8.51 16.96
CA GLY A 30 -17.80 -7.49 17.94
C GLY A 30 -17.05 -6.16 17.73
N ALA A 31 -16.53 -5.59 18.81
CA ALA A 31 -15.82 -4.31 18.80
C ALA A 31 -14.48 -4.33 18.05
N ASP A 32 -13.87 -5.50 17.86
CA ASP A 32 -12.59 -5.64 17.13
C ASP A 32 -12.82 -5.85 15.62
N CYS A 33 -14.07 -5.77 15.14
CA CYS A 33 -14.36 -5.98 13.73
C CYS A 33 -13.58 -4.96 12.89
N PRO A 34 -12.76 -5.39 11.92
CA PRO A 34 -11.94 -4.51 11.08
C PRO A 34 -12.74 -3.68 10.06
N ASP A 35 -14.03 -3.98 9.90
CA ASP A 35 -14.91 -3.31 8.96
C ASP A 35 -15.32 -1.91 9.44
N ARG A 36 -15.28 -0.92 8.54
CA ARG A 36 -15.59 0.49 8.81
C ARG A 36 -16.40 1.07 7.67
N ALA A 37 -17.51 1.75 7.96
CA ALA A 37 -18.36 2.40 6.97
C ALA A 37 -18.34 3.92 7.12
N CYS A 38 -18.17 4.64 6.01
CA CYS A 38 -18.19 6.10 6.00
C CYS A 38 -19.60 6.60 6.38
N VAL A 39 -19.69 7.47 7.40
CA VAL A 39 -20.98 7.98 7.89
C VAL A 39 -21.68 8.91 6.90
N ASP A 40 -20.94 9.46 5.95
CA ASP A 40 -21.44 10.45 4.99
C ASP A 40 -22.00 9.79 3.73
N CYS A 41 -21.29 8.77 3.22
CA CYS A 41 -21.59 8.17 1.91
C CYS A 41 -21.83 6.65 1.93
N GLY A 42 -21.59 5.98 3.06
CA GLY A 42 -21.82 4.54 3.24
C GLY A 42 -20.73 3.63 2.66
N THR A 43 -19.64 4.16 2.11
CA THR A 43 -18.53 3.32 1.61
C THR A 43 -17.89 2.52 2.74
N ALA A 44 -17.83 1.20 2.58
CA ALA A 44 -17.16 0.29 3.52
C ALA A 44 -15.67 0.12 3.16
N VAL A 45 -14.81 0.13 4.17
CA VAL A 45 -13.36 -0.11 4.09
C VAL A 45 -12.96 -1.10 5.18
N PHE A 46 -11.96 -1.93 4.89
CA PHE A 46 -11.46 -2.95 5.81
C PHE A 46 -10.09 -2.52 6.33
N LEU A 47 -9.97 -2.32 7.65
CA LEU A 47 -8.71 -2.02 8.29
C LEU A 47 -7.97 -3.33 8.58
N ASN A 48 -6.76 -3.52 8.06
CA ASN A 48 -5.95 -4.67 8.45
C ASN A 48 -5.06 -4.31 9.66
N PRO A 49 -5.42 -4.68 10.91
CA PRO A 49 -4.65 -4.29 12.09
C PRO A 49 -3.25 -4.94 12.14
N GLY A 50 -2.97 -5.94 11.28
CA GLY A 50 -1.71 -6.67 11.27
C GLY A 50 -0.67 -6.19 10.25
N GLN A 51 -1.00 -5.24 9.37
CA GLN A 51 -0.03 -4.71 8.42
C GLN A 51 0.49 -3.36 8.92
N PRO A 52 1.77 -3.27 9.34
CA PRO A 52 2.40 -1.96 9.44
C PRO A 52 2.25 -1.28 8.09
N ASP A 53 2.11 0.05 8.09
CA ASP A 53 2.07 0.95 6.95
C ASP A 53 3.32 0.74 6.09
N SER A 54 3.37 -0.38 5.39
CA SER A 54 4.52 -0.81 4.63
C SER A 54 4.51 0.11 3.43
N PRO A 55 5.44 1.08 3.33
CA PRO A 55 5.46 1.96 2.19
C PRO A 55 5.61 1.04 1.00
N ALA A 56 4.58 0.99 0.14
CA ALA A 56 4.48 0.10 -1.01
C ALA A 56 5.88 -0.01 -1.61
N ALA A 57 6.50 -1.18 -1.43
CA ALA A 57 7.92 -1.35 -1.67
C ALA A 57 8.19 -0.75 -3.03
N ARG A 58 8.92 0.37 -3.05
CA ARG A 58 9.26 1.03 -4.30
C ARG A 58 9.97 -0.06 -5.08
N VAL A 59 9.32 -0.56 -6.12
CA VAL A 59 9.94 -1.48 -7.05
C VAL A 59 11.03 -0.65 -7.69
N SER A 60 12.22 -0.64 -7.07
CA SER A 60 13.42 -0.16 -7.72
C SER A 60 13.58 -1.09 -8.90
N ALA A 61 13.11 -0.62 -10.05
CA ALA A 61 13.53 -1.12 -11.33
C ALA A 61 15.06 -1.14 -11.25
N ARG A 62 15.64 -2.32 -11.06
CA ARG A 62 17.05 -2.53 -11.27
C ARG A 62 17.25 -2.25 -12.75
N GLU A 63 17.82 -1.09 -13.03
CA GLU A 63 18.29 -0.72 -14.35
C GLU A 63 19.27 -1.82 -14.81
N PRO A 64 19.09 -2.42 -16.00
CA PRO A 64 20.10 -3.29 -16.56
C PRO A 64 21.31 -2.42 -16.95
N GLU A 65 22.41 -2.60 -16.23
CA GLU A 65 23.72 -1.98 -16.45
C GLU A 65 24.10 -1.95 -17.94
N PRO A 66 24.58 -0.81 -18.48
CA PRO A 66 25.07 -0.76 -19.85
C PRO A 66 26.35 -1.58 -19.95
N SER A 67 26.27 -2.68 -20.70
CA SER A 67 27.39 -3.55 -21.06
C SER A 67 28.47 -2.74 -21.79
N GLY A 68 29.44 -2.23 -21.03
CA GLY A 68 30.59 -1.47 -21.52
C GLY A 68 31.43 -2.30 -22.48
N GLY A 69 31.50 -1.86 -23.73
CA GLY A 69 32.29 -2.47 -24.79
C GLY A 69 33.79 -2.47 -24.47
N SER A 70 34.37 -3.67 -24.39
CA SER A 70 35.80 -3.88 -24.19
C SER A 70 36.58 -3.70 -25.51
N ALA A 71 37.03 -2.47 -25.76
CA ALA A 71 37.95 -2.14 -26.84
C ALA A 71 39.40 -2.00 -26.32
N HIS A 72 40.12 -3.09 -26.00
CA HIS A 72 41.60 -3.00 -25.94
C HIS A 72 42.45 -4.29 -25.89
N GLN A 73 41.97 -5.53 -26.08
CA GLN A 73 42.85 -6.69 -25.71
C GLN A 73 42.93 -7.84 -26.73
N GLN A 74 43.08 -7.57 -28.03
CA GLN A 74 43.55 -8.61 -28.97
C GLN A 74 44.56 -8.07 -30.01
N ARG A 75 45.63 -7.43 -29.53
CA ARG A 75 46.95 -7.57 -30.19
C ARG A 75 47.62 -8.81 -29.58
N LEU A 76 48.40 -9.53 -30.40
CA LEU A 76 49.43 -10.55 -30.03
C LEU A 76 49.07 -12.05 -30.17
N ARG A 77 48.88 -12.57 -31.40
CA ARG A 77 49.27 -13.95 -31.82
C ARG A 77 49.60 -13.97 -33.33
N ARG A 78 50.76 -13.44 -33.75
CA ARG A 78 52.00 -14.17 -34.16
C ARG A 78 51.86 -15.08 -35.39
N VAL A 79 52.49 -14.61 -36.48
CA VAL A 79 53.30 -15.31 -37.50
C VAL A 79 53.33 -16.85 -37.40
N ALA A 80 52.86 -17.50 -38.47
CA ALA A 80 53.49 -18.61 -39.17
C ALA A 80 52.97 -18.62 -40.62
#